data_AF-A0A838UBG3-F1
#
_entry.id   AF-A0A838UBG3-F1
#
_cell.length_a   1.000
_cell.length_b   1.000
_cell.length_c   1.000
_cell.angle_alpha   90.00
_cell.angle_beta   90.00
_cell.angle_gamma   90.00
#
_symmetry.space_group_name_H-M   'P 1'
#
loop_
_entity.id
_entity.type
_entity.pdbx_description
1 polymer ?
#
loop_
_entity_poly.entity_id
_entity_poly.type
_entity_poly.pdbx_seq_one_letter_code
_entity_poly.pdbx_strand_id
1 'polypeptide(L)'
;MRNDFAVSNIFDLGAGRYPHMKMTQEPFPRLLATRRIEEDENAEYFGAFLTKTAVRILIDFLNRTFRLRTCDLDLNGDFSVPCTQYFRKRCLAPCVASLCSSERYNQIAALARLFVADERTLFQSALTRIIKSYSDDLDFEQAAYFRDILLAAETFWDQKRWQVWLDDVVDTFAVEDTPNGYAFFLVTHRGRSVLGRKVFTVDREDVESSDLAFAQIIEDFYRFHVPREIRVSRDFVGRRELGKLLSDRFTKDVRILVVNPATKGINAARGLHLNRDEYELDKAKPLATPAFISSKLARMFALEKRPLRVEAFDVAHISGTEFVAASSVWQNGRFVSEEYRIHFPDPNFPSSELKALADGVLSRLSYPYLPMPDLIVLDGGKGQLNYVLR
;
A
#
# COMPACT_ATOMS: atom_id res chain seq x y z
N MET A 1 2.77 0.08 -4.72
CA MET A 1 2.94 0.55 -3.32
C MET A 1 4.36 1.09 -3.23
N ARG A 2 4.56 2.39 -2.97
CA ARG A 2 5.91 2.94 -2.77
C ARG A 2 6.44 2.41 -1.43
N ASN A 3 7.76 2.17 -1.37
CA ASN A 3 8.44 2.06 -0.08
C ASN A 3 8.14 3.35 0.66
N ASP A 4 7.41 3.28 1.78
CA ASP A 4 7.27 4.47 2.62
C ASP A 4 8.63 4.71 3.31
N PHE A 5 9.33 3.66 3.81
CA PHE A 5 10.74 3.67 4.28
C PHE A 5 11.30 2.24 4.33
N ALA A 6 12.63 2.07 4.34
CA ALA A 6 13.27 0.79 4.66
C ALA A 6 13.06 0.44 6.14
N VAL A 7 12.85 -0.85 6.44
CA VAL A 7 12.68 -1.35 7.81
C VAL A 7 14.04 -1.73 8.37
N SER A 8 14.57 -0.92 9.29
CA SER A 8 15.93 -1.09 9.82
C SER A 8 16.01 -1.89 11.13
N ASN A 9 14.90 -2.07 11.83
CA ASN A 9 14.85 -2.92 13.02
C ASN A 9 14.05 -4.18 12.67
N ILE A 10 14.72 -5.33 12.63
CA ILE A 10 14.06 -6.62 12.37
C ILE A 10 13.30 -7.14 13.59
N PHE A 11 13.70 -6.75 14.80
CA PHE A 11 13.04 -7.11 16.04
C PHE A 11 11.78 -6.28 16.32
N ASP A 12 11.66 -5.12 15.68
CA ASP A 12 10.43 -4.33 15.63
C ASP A 12 10.13 -3.89 14.20
N LEU A 13 9.38 -4.75 13.49
CA LEU A 13 8.90 -4.43 12.16
C LEU A 13 7.92 -3.24 12.13
N GLY A 14 7.41 -2.77 13.27
CA GLY A 14 6.62 -1.54 13.44
C GLY A 14 5.61 -1.27 12.32
N ALA A 15 5.74 -0.12 11.65
CA ALA A 15 4.93 0.25 10.48
C ALA A 15 5.40 -0.41 9.15
N GLY A 16 6.49 -1.16 9.19
CA GLY A 16 7.12 -1.89 8.09
C GLY A 16 6.39 -3.15 7.64
N ARG A 17 5.38 -3.61 8.40
CA ARG A 17 4.48 -4.71 7.99
C ARG A 17 3.51 -4.28 6.88
N TYR A 18 2.83 -5.25 6.26
CA TYR A 18 1.64 -4.92 5.47
C TYR A 18 0.52 -4.41 6.40
N PRO A 19 -0.40 -3.57 5.88
CA PRO A 19 -1.64 -3.26 6.59
C PRO A 19 -2.41 -4.52 7.00
N HIS A 20 -2.93 -4.51 8.21
CA HIS A 20 -3.82 -5.52 8.80
C HIS A 20 -5.14 -4.86 9.23
N MET A 21 -6.16 -5.68 9.36
CA MET A 21 -7.40 -5.35 10.04
C MET A 21 -7.32 -5.88 11.47
N LYS A 22 -7.46 -5.00 12.45
CA LYS A 22 -7.53 -5.34 13.87
C LYS A 22 -8.99 -5.36 14.29
N MET A 23 -9.43 -6.45 14.91
CA MET A 23 -10.68 -6.54 15.65
C MET A 23 -10.36 -6.41 17.14
N THR A 24 -10.92 -5.39 17.79
CA THR A 24 -10.68 -5.14 19.22
C THR A 24 -11.40 -6.15 20.10
N GLN A 25 -10.92 -6.34 21.34
CA GLN A 25 -11.56 -7.19 22.36
C GLN A 25 -12.35 -6.41 23.41
N GLU A 26 -12.70 -5.17 23.12
CA GLU A 26 -13.64 -4.43 23.97
C GLU A 26 -15.03 -5.12 23.96
N PRO A 27 -15.91 -4.90 24.95
CA PRO A 27 -17.22 -5.56 25.04
C PRO A 27 -18.08 -5.46 23.77
N PHE A 28 -17.84 -4.42 22.98
CA PHE A 28 -18.43 -4.20 21.67
C PHE A 28 -17.32 -4.04 20.61
N PRO A 29 -16.79 -5.14 20.06
CA PRO A 29 -15.68 -5.11 19.11
C PRO A 29 -15.88 -4.19 17.92
N ARG A 30 -14.79 -3.56 17.47
CA ARG A 30 -14.74 -2.75 16.25
C ARG A 30 -13.57 -3.14 15.37
N LEU A 31 -13.66 -2.76 14.09
CA LEU A 31 -12.67 -3.06 13.07
C LEU A 31 -11.81 -1.82 12.76
N LEU A 32 -10.48 -1.97 12.85
CA LEU A 32 -9.51 -0.91 12.66
C LEU A 32 -8.45 -1.30 11.63
N ALA A 33 -7.99 -0.33 10.82
CA ALA A 33 -6.88 -0.55 9.89
C ALA A 33 -5.56 -0.11 10.52
N THR A 34 -4.65 -1.06 10.78
CA THR A 34 -3.36 -0.80 11.43
C THR A 34 -2.20 -1.43 10.65
N ARG A 35 -0.99 -0.92 10.85
CA ARG A 35 0.26 -1.62 10.46
C ARG A 35 1.02 -2.14 11.68
N ARG A 36 0.70 -1.61 12.86
CA ARG A 36 1.27 -2.01 14.14
C ARG A 36 0.42 -3.12 14.74
N ILE A 37 1.13 -4.06 15.32
CA ILE A 37 0.55 -5.22 15.99
C ILE A 37 1.04 -5.10 17.42
N GLU A 38 0.09 -4.99 18.35
CA GLU A 38 0.36 -4.82 19.77
C GLU A 38 0.20 -6.20 20.40
N GLU A 39 1.30 -6.78 20.89
CA GLU A 39 1.33 -8.17 21.35
C GLU A 39 0.61 -8.37 22.69
N ASP A 40 0.52 -7.31 23.49
CA ASP A 40 -0.12 -7.33 24.82
C ASP A 40 -1.65 -7.11 24.76
N GLU A 41 -2.15 -6.68 23.60
CA GLU A 41 -3.58 -6.56 23.39
C GLU A 41 -4.10 -7.88 22.83
N ASN A 42 -5.02 -8.55 23.52
CA ASN A 42 -5.70 -9.79 23.07
C ASN A 42 -6.50 -9.65 21.74
N ALA A 43 -6.29 -8.56 21.00
CA ALA A 43 -6.92 -8.23 19.72
C ALA A 43 -6.60 -9.26 18.63
N GLU A 44 -7.58 -9.49 17.77
CA GLU A 44 -7.45 -10.38 16.63
C GLU A 44 -7.02 -9.58 15.41
N TYR A 45 -6.01 -10.06 14.69
CA TYR A 45 -5.46 -9.41 13.50
C TYR A 45 -5.70 -10.29 12.28
N PHE A 46 -6.25 -9.67 11.24
CA PHE A 46 -6.57 -10.29 9.96
C PHE A 46 -5.86 -9.57 8.82
N GLY A 47 -5.65 -10.27 7.70
CA GLY A 47 -4.88 -9.79 6.57
C GLY A 47 -3.78 -10.79 6.25
N ALA A 48 -2.66 -10.40 5.64
CA ALA A 48 -2.21 -9.04 5.29
C ALA A 48 -2.92 -8.46 4.05
N PHE A 49 -2.97 -7.13 3.95
CA PHE A 49 -3.61 -6.43 2.84
C PHE A 49 -2.65 -5.54 2.05
N LEU A 50 -2.90 -5.39 0.75
CA LEU A 50 -2.02 -4.64 -0.15
C LEU A 50 -1.89 -3.17 0.17
N THR A 51 -2.95 -2.50 0.59
CA THR A 51 -2.90 -1.07 0.89
C THR A 51 -3.80 -0.77 2.07
N LYS A 52 -3.49 0.31 2.79
CA LYS A 52 -4.38 0.78 3.86
C LYS A 52 -5.77 1.13 3.32
N THR A 53 -5.83 1.60 2.06
CA THR A 53 -7.08 1.85 1.34
C THR A 53 -7.88 0.56 1.13
N ALA A 54 -7.23 -0.52 0.73
CA ALA A 54 -7.83 -1.84 0.61
C ALA A 54 -8.47 -2.32 1.92
N VAL A 55 -7.73 -2.20 3.04
CA VAL A 55 -8.27 -2.52 4.37
C VAL A 55 -9.50 -1.67 4.68
N ARG A 56 -9.41 -0.35 4.44
CA ARG A 56 -10.51 0.59 4.73
C ARG A 56 -11.77 0.31 3.91
N ILE A 57 -11.62 -0.07 2.64
CA ILE A 57 -12.75 -0.46 1.78
C ILE A 57 -13.45 -1.69 2.37
N LEU A 58 -12.67 -2.69 2.78
CA LEU A 58 -13.21 -3.90 3.39
C LEU A 58 -13.88 -3.59 4.75
N ILE A 59 -13.24 -2.79 5.60
CA ILE A 59 -13.84 -2.34 6.87
C ILE A 59 -15.15 -1.60 6.64
N ASP A 60 -15.22 -0.70 5.65
CA ASP A 60 -16.47 0.03 5.34
C ASP A 60 -17.56 -0.92 4.82
N PHE A 61 -17.22 -1.91 4.00
CA PHE A 61 -18.15 -2.98 3.61
C PHE A 61 -18.68 -3.72 4.83
N LEU A 62 -17.80 -4.21 5.70
CA LEU A 62 -18.17 -4.97 6.90
C LEU A 62 -19.03 -4.13 7.85
N ASN A 63 -18.64 -2.89 8.13
CA ASN A 63 -19.39 -2.01 9.00
C ASN A 63 -20.79 -1.69 8.44
N ARG A 64 -20.93 -1.59 7.10
CA ARG A 64 -22.25 -1.42 6.46
C ARG A 64 -23.11 -2.66 6.56
N THR A 65 -22.55 -3.82 6.21
CA THR A 65 -23.27 -5.09 6.11
C THR A 65 -23.67 -5.59 7.49
N PHE A 66 -22.72 -5.65 8.42
CA PHE A 66 -22.92 -6.15 9.78
C PHE A 66 -23.35 -5.05 10.77
N ARG A 67 -23.42 -3.78 10.35
CA ARG A 67 -23.82 -2.65 11.21
C ARG A 67 -22.99 -2.55 12.50
N LEU A 68 -21.69 -2.80 12.38
CA LEU A 68 -20.74 -2.69 13.49
C LEU A 68 -20.50 -1.22 13.86
N ARG A 69 -20.15 -0.97 15.12
CA ARG A 69 -19.84 0.38 15.57
C ARG A 69 -18.52 0.88 14.97
N THR A 70 -18.46 2.17 14.71
CA THR A 70 -17.24 2.85 14.23
C THR A 70 -16.73 3.93 15.18
N CYS A 71 -17.48 4.22 16.25
CA CYS A 71 -17.09 5.22 17.25
C CYS A 71 -15.98 4.70 18.17
N ASP A 72 -15.25 5.62 18.78
CA ASP A 72 -14.17 5.39 19.75
C ASP A 72 -14.61 5.62 21.21
N LEU A 73 -15.93 5.64 21.45
CA LEU A 73 -16.48 5.86 22.78
C LEU A 73 -16.37 4.57 23.62
N ASP A 74 -16.15 4.68 24.92
CA ASP A 74 -16.36 3.52 25.79
C ASP A 74 -17.87 3.27 25.92
N LEU A 75 -18.32 2.08 25.54
CA LEU A 75 -19.74 1.75 25.46
C LEU A 75 -20.08 0.72 26.54
N ASN A 76 -21.03 1.09 27.39
CA ASN A 76 -21.58 0.27 28.46
C ASN A 76 -23.10 0.06 28.36
N GLY A 77 -23.76 0.68 27.37
CA GLY A 77 -25.21 0.59 27.17
C GLY A 77 -26.03 1.70 27.84
N ASP A 78 -25.39 2.64 28.52
CA ASP A 78 -26.04 3.65 29.37
C ASP A 78 -26.53 4.90 28.62
N PHE A 79 -26.26 5.01 27.31
CA PHE A 79 -26.72 6.16 26.55
C PHE A 79 -28.24 6.14 26.42
N SER A 80 -28.87 7.30 26.57
CA SER A 80 -30.33 7.43 26.46
C SER A 80 -30.84 7.39 25.02
N VAL A 81 -30.02 7.85 24.06
CA VAL A 81 -30.41 7.98 22.65
C VAL A 81 -29.25 7.55 21.74
N PRO A 82 -29.52 6.76 20.68
CA PRO A 82 -28.48 6.37 19.74
C PRO A 82 -28.07 7.53 18.82
N CYS A 83 -26.85 7.46 18.29
CA CYS A 83 -26.37 8.45 17.34
C CYS A 83 -26.97 8.25 15.93
N THR A 84 -26.68 9.20 15.03
CA THR A 84 -27.18 9.20 13.64
C THR A 84 -26.84 7.94 12.83
N GLN A 85 -25.77 7.20 13.19
CA GLN A 85 -25.40 5.97 12.49
C GLN A 85 -26.45 4.87 12.65
N TYR A 86 -27.16 4.82 13.78
CA TYR A 86 -28.26 3.88 13.99
C TYR A 86 -29.41 4.13 13.00
N PHE A 87 -29.88 5.37 12.92
CA PHE A 87 -30.98 5.75 12.02
C PHE A 87 -30.62 5.57 10.53
N ARG A 88 -29.32 5.66 10.20
CA ARG A 88 -28.80 5.37 8.86
C ARG A 88 -28.59 3.87 8.58
N LYS A 89 -28.99 2.99 9.51
CA LYS A 89 -28.77 1.54 9.45
C LYS A 89 -27.29 1.15 9.27
N ARG A 90 -26.38 1.93 9.89
CA ARG A 90 -24.92 1.72 9.87
C ARG A 90 -24.35 1.18 11.18
N CYS A 91 -25.13 1.21 12.26
CA CYS A 91 -24.73 0.72 13.58
C CYS A 91 -25.94 0.06 14.26
N LEU A 92 -25.74 -1.03 15.00
CA LEU A 92 -26.79 -1.64 15.84
C LEU A 92 -27.11 -0.84 17.12
N ALA A 93 -26.35 0.22 17.39
CA ALA A 93 -26.44 1.04 18.60
C ALA A 93 -26.24 0.27 19.92
N PRO A 94 -25.11 -0.45 20.10
CA PRO A 94 -24.78 -1.07 21.39
C PRO A 94 -24.63 -0.07 22.54
N CYS A 95 -24.55 1.23 22.24
CA CYS A 95 -24.50 2.29 23.25
C CYS A 95 -25.82 2.42 24.04
N VAL A 96 -26.93 1.87 23.54
CA VAL A 96 -28.24 1.91 24.20
C VAL A 96 -28.73 0.47 24.42
N ALA A 97 -28.75 0.02 25.67
CA ALA A 97 -29.02 -1.38 26.01
C ALA A 97 -30.39 -1.90 25.52
N SER A 98 -31.40 -1.04 25.42
CA SER A 98 -32.72 -1.40 24.91
C SER A 98 -32.77 -1.64 23.39
N LEU A 99 -31.77 -1.16 22.63
CA LEU A 99 -31.69 -1.36 21.18
C LEU A 99 -30.83 -2.57 20.81
N CYS A 100 -29.71 -2.76 21.50
CA CYS A 100 -28.79 -3.85 21.23
C CYS A 100 -28.08 -4.29 22.50
N SER A 101 -28.32 -5.54 22.90
CA SER A 101 -27.58 -6.18 23.99
C SER A 101 -26.15 -6.52 23.56
N SER A 102 -25.25 -6.65 24.54
CA SER A 102 -23.87 -7.11 24.30
C SER A 102 -23.84 -8.48 23.63
N GLU A 103 -24.70 -9.41 24.02
CA GLU A 103 -24.78 -10.73 23.41
C GLU A 103 -25.16 -10.65 21.92
N ARG A 104 -26.22 -9.87 21.59
CA ARG A 104 -26.65 -9.68 20.21
C ARG A 104 -25.57 -9.04 19.35
N TYR A 105 -24.87 -8.03 19.89
CA TYR A 105 -23.77 -7.39 19.17
C TYR A 105 -22.63 -8.38 18.91
N ASN A 106 -22.26 -9.18 19.91
CA ASN A 106 -21.18 -10.16 19.80
C ASN A 106 -21.50 -11.32 18.85
N GLN A 107 -22.77 -11.73 18.74
CA GLN A 107 -23.21 -12.70 17.72
C GLN A 107 -22.94 -12.17 16.30
N ILE A 108 -23.26 -10.90 16.04
CA ILE A 108 -23.02 -10.25 14.74
C ILE A 108 -21.52 -10.06 14.49
N ALA A 109 -20.77 -9.67 15.52
CA ALA A 109 -19.32 -9.55 15.47
C ALA A 109 -18.66 -10.91 15.15
N ALA A 110 -19.17 -12.01 15.70
CA ALA A 110 -18.69 -13.36 15.40
C ALA A 110 -18.94 -13.77 13.93
N LEU A 111 -20.06 -13.36 13.34
CA LEU A 111 -20.29 -13.57 11.90
C LEU A 111 -19.31 -12.76 11.05
N ALA A 112 -19.04 -11.49 11.42
CA ALA A 112 -18.04 -10.68 10.75
C ALA A 112 -16.64 -11.33 10.86
N ARG A 113 -16.30 -11.89 12.03
CA ARG A 113 -15.06 -12.65 12.25
C ARG A 113 -14.92 -13.83 11.30
N LEU A 114 -15.97 -14.66 11.15
CA LEU A 114 -15.97 -15.78 10.21
C LEU A 114 -15.76 -15.32 8.76
N PHE A 115 -16.38 -14.21 8.36
CA PHE A 115 -16.21 -13.65 7.03
C PHE A 115 -14.76 -13.21 6.77
N VAL A 116 -14.16 -12.51 7.74
CA VAL A 116 -12.80 -11.99 7.65
C VAL A 116 -11.75 -13.13 7.74
N ALA A 117 -12.08 -14.24 8.37
CA ALA A 117 -11.25 -15.45 8.37
C ALA A 117 -11.36 -16.29 7.07
N ASP A 118 -12.19 -15.87 6.10
CA ASP A 118 -12.53 -16.63 4.88
C ASP A 118 -13.15 -18.02 5.16
N GLU A 119 -13.80 -18.18 6.33
CA GLU A 119 -14.45 -19.41 6.77
C GLU A 119 -15.86 -19.57 6.15
N ARG A 120 -15.92 -19.62 4.82
CA ARG A 120 -17.16 -19.49 4.04
C ARG A 120 -18.24 -20.50 4.42
N THR A 121 -17.85 -21.76 4.56
CA THR A 121 -18.78 -22.86 4.86
C THR A 121 -19.40 -22.69 6.25
N LEU A 122 -18.59 -22.32 7.25
CA LEU A 122 -19.06 -22.05 8.61
C LEU A 122 -19.96 -20.81 8.64
N PHE A 123 -19.56 -19.74 7.95
CA PHE A 123 -20.32 -18.51 7.84
C PHE A 123 -21.72 -18.74 7.22
N GLN A 124 -21.78 -19.42 6.07
CA GLN A 124 -23.04 -19.75 5.39
C GLN A 124 -23.93 -20.62 6.28
N SER A 125 -23.37 -21.68 6.87
CA SER A 125 -24.11 -22.59 7.74
C SER A 125 -24.69 -21.88 8.97
N ALA A 126 -23.93 -20.98 9.59
CA ALA A 126 -24.38 -20.19 10.73
C ALA A 126 -25.53 -19.27 10.35
N LEU A 127 -25.40 -18.50 9.26
CA LEU A 127 -26.46 -17.60 8.80
C LEU A 127 -27.73 -18.35 8.38
N THR A 128 -27.62 -19.45 7.65
CA THR A 128 -28.79 -20.26 7.26
C THR A 128 -29.56 -20.76 8.49
N ARG A 129 -28.87 -21.18 9.54
CA ARG A 129 -29.51 -21.61 10.80
C ARG A 129 -30.22 -20.46 11.48
N ILE A 130 -29.59 -19.28 11.55
CA ILE A 130 -30.17 -18.08 12.16
C ILE A 130 -31.43 -17.64 11.39
N ILE A 131 -31.34 -17.57 10.06
CA ILE A 131 -32.47 -17.21 9.19
C ILE A 131 -33.64 -18.17 9.39
N LYS A 132 -33.37 -19.48 9.44
CA LYS A 132 -34.40 -20.50 9.68
C LYS A 132 -35.07 -20.30 11.03
N SER A 133 -34.30 -20.11 12.11
CA SER A 133 -34.85 -19.87 13.45
C SER A 133 -35.82 -18.69 13.47
N TYR A 134 -35.40 -17.53 12.94
CA TYR A 134 -36.29 -16.36 12.89
C TYR A 134 -37.50 -16.55 11.99
N SER A 135 -37.38 -17.33 10.91
CA SER A 135 -38.51 -17.66 10.03
C SER A 135 -39.51 -18.59 10.71
N ASP A 136 -39.03 -19.58 11.47
CA ASP A 136 -39.86 -20.50 12.26
C ASP A 136 -40.61 -19.72 13.37
N ASP A 137 -39.98 -18.69 13.94
CA ASP A 137 -40.58 -17.76 14.92
C ASP A 137 -41.46 -16.66 14.30
N LEU A 138 -41.64 -16.66 12.97
CA LEU A 138 -42.40 -15.66 12.19
C LEU A 138 -41.83 -14.22 12.27
N ASP A 139 -40.58 -14.04 12.69
CA ASP A 139 -39.86 -12.76 12.67
C ASP A 139 -39.16 -12.54 11.31
N PHE A 140 -39.98 -12.18 10.32
CA PHE A 140 -39.51 -11.98 8.95
C PHE A 140 -38.57 -10.78 8.78
N GLU A 141 -38.63 -9.78 9.68
CA GLU A 141 -37.75 -8.62 9.62
C GLU A 141 -36.31 -9.00 9.99
N GLN A 142 -36.12 -9.77 11.07
CA GLN A 142 -34.80 -10.28 11.42
C GLN A 142 -34.30 -11.30 10.39
N ALA A 143 -35.16 -12.22 9.94
CA ALA A 143 -34.78 -13.18 8.89
C ALA A 143 -34.30 -12.48 7.61
N ALA A 144 -34.98 -11.41 7.18
CA ALA A 144 -34.57 -10.60 6.03
C ALA A 144 -33.21 -9.92 6.26
N TYR A 145 -32.95 -9.39 7.45
CA TYR A 145 -31.66 -8.76 7.77
C TYR A 145 -30.48 -9.74 7.63
N PHE A 146 -30.60 -10.96 8.18
CA PHE A 146 -29.55 -11.97 8.07
C PHE A 146 -29.41 -12.53 6.65
N ARG A 147 -30.51 -12.67 5.91
CA ARG A 147 -30.49 -13.03 4.48
C ARG A 147 -29.73 -11.98 3.67
N ASP A 148 -29.96 -10.69 3.92
CA ASP A 148 -29.29 -9.62 3.19
C ASP A 148 -27.78 -9.59 3.50
N ILE A 149 -27.37 -9.93 4.73
CA ILE A 149 -25.95 -10.16 5.09
C ILE A 149 -25.37 -11.30 4.25
N LEU A 150 -26.06 -12.45 4.18
CA LEU A 150 -25.61 -13.61 3.43
C LEU A 150 -25.40 -13.27 1.94
N LEU A 151 -26.39 -12.64 1.31
CA LEU A 151 -26.32 -12.24 -0.09
C LEU A 151 -25.21 -11.23 -0.37
N ALA A 152 -25.02 -10.25 0.54
CA ALA A 152 -23.95 -9.27 0.41
C ALA A 152 -22.55 -9.93 0.51
N ALA A 153 -22.39 -10.91 1.39
CA ALA A 153 -21.16 -11.66 1.55
C ALA A 153 -20.84 -12.52 0.32
N GLU A 154 -21.83 -13.25 -0.21
CA GLU A 154 -21.68 -14.06 -1.44
C GLU A 154 -21.32 -13.19 -2.64
N THR A 155 -22.02 -12.07 -2.81
CA THR A 155 -21.71 -11.09 -3.86
C THR A 155 -20.28 -10.56 -3.74
N PHE A 156 -19.82 -10.31 -2.51
CA PHE A 156 -18.44 -9.86 -2.28
C PHE A 156 -17.42 -10.93 -2.69
N TRP A 157 -17.64 -12.19 -2.30
CA TRP A 157 -16.73 -13.30 -2.60
C TRP A 157 -16.65 -13.62 -4.11
N ASP A 158 -17.75 -13.46 -4.84
CA ASP A 158 -17.81 -13.70 -6.29
C ASP A 158 -17.11 -12.59 -7.08
N GLN A 159 -17.03 -11.37 -6.53
CA GLN A 159 -16.35 -10.26 -7.16
C GLN A 159 -14.82 -10.37 -7.02
N LYS A 160 -14.17 -10.93 -8.04
CA LYS A 160 -12.70 -11.03 -8.13
C LYS A 160 -11.95 -9.71 -7.87
N ARG A 161 -12.55 -8.56 -8.21
CA ARG A 161 -11.97 -7.22 -7.98
C ARG A 161 -11.82 -6.89 -6.49
N TRP A 162 -12.62 -7.52 -5.64
CA TRP A 162 -12.70 -7.27 -4.20
C TRP A 162 -11.99 -8.37 -3.38
N GLN A 163 -11.28 -9.29 -4.03
CA GLN A 163 -10.35 -10.20 -3.36
C GLN A 163 -9.09 -9.41 -2.95
N VAL A 164 -9.22 -8.70 -1.84
CA VAL A 164 -8.18 -7.86 -1.23
C VAL A 164 -7.16 -8.66 -0.41
N TRP A 165 -7.47 -9.93 -0.16
CA TRP A 165 -6.64 -10.90 0.57
C TRP A 165 -5.40 -11.29 -0.21
N LEU A 166 -4.32 -11.62 0.49
CA LEU A 166 -3.04 -12.03 -0.09
C LEU A 166 -2.87 -13.55 -0.17
N ASP A 167 -3.94 -14.33 -0.22
CA ASP A 167 -3.84 -15.80 -0.21
C ASP A 167 -3.33 -16.40 -1.53
N ASP A 168 -3.54 -15.71 -2.64
CA ASP A 168 -3.17 -16.14 -4.00
C ASP A 168 -1.90 -15.45 -4.52
N VAL A 169 -1.24 -14.64 -3.69
CA VAL A 169 -0.02 -13.95 -4.09
C VAL A 169 1.19 -14.86 -3.96
N VAL A 170 2.24 -14.48 -4.67
CA VAL A 170 3.56 -15.03 -4.50
C VAL A 170 4.49 -13.90 -4.07
N ASP A 171 5.21 -14.15 -3.00
CA ASP A 171 6.23 -13.24 -2.51
C ASP A 171 7.60 -13.71 -2.99
N THR A 172 8.45 -12.77 -3.42
CA THR A 172 9.80 -13.05 -3.87
C THR A 172 10.78 -12.17 -3.13
N PHE A 173 11.70 -12.81 -2.42
CA PHE A 173 12.80 -12.16 -1.71
C PHE A 173 14.11 -12.27 -2.48
N ALA A 174 14.89 -11.21 -2.43
CA ALA A 174 16.31 -11.24 -2.76
C ALA A 174 17.13 -10.64 -1.62
N VAL A 175 18.36 -11.12 -1.47
CA VAL A 175 19.30 -10.65 -0.45
C VAL A 175 20.52 -10.07 -1.12
N GLU A 176 20.98 -8.92 -0.62
CA GLU A 176 22.22 -8.30 -1.04
C GLU A 176 23.08 -7.97 0.17
N ASP A 177 24.37 -8.26 0.03
CA ASP A 177 25.38 -7.82 1.00
C ASP A 177 25.72 -6.35 0.73
N THR A 178 25.74 -5.55 1.78
CA THR A 178 26.09 -4.14 1.74
C THR A 178 27.30 -3.91 2.67
N PRO A 179 28.07 -2.82 2.49
CA PRO A 179 29.26 -2.58 3.32
C PRO A 179 29.00 -2.59 4.83
N ASN A 180 27.79 -2.23 5.27
CA ASN A 180 27.44 -2.07 6.68
C ASN A 180 26.50 -3.17 7.21
N GLY A 181 26.09 -4.14 6.38
CA GLY A 181 25.02 -5.07 6.74
C GLY A 181 24.37 -5.75 5.55
N TYR A 182 23.13 -6.19 5.71
CA TYR A 182 22.38 -6.92 4.68
C TYR A 182 21.09 -6.19 4.32
N ALA A 183 20.74 -6.22 3.03
CA ALA A 183 19.47 -5.71 2.54
C ALA A 183 18.63 -6.85 1.93
N PHE A 184 17.39 -6.97 2.40
CA PHE A 184 16.42 -7.97 1.96
C PHE A 184 15.30 -7.27 1.22
N PHE A 185 15.19 -7.53 -0.08
CA PHE A 185 14.21 -6.94 -0.97
C PHE A 185 13.05 -7.90 -1.16
N LEU A 186 11.84 -7.46 -0.82
CA LEU A 186 10.61 -8.21 -1.03
C LEU A 186 9.79 -7.58 -2.17
N VAL A 187 9.28 -8.42 -3.06
CA VAL A 187 8.28 -8.08 -4.08
C VAL A 187 7.10 -9.04 -3.99
N THR A 188 5.90 -8.49 -3.84
CA THR A 188 4.64 -9.24 -3.85
C THR A 188 3.99 -9.14 -5.22
N HIS A 189 3.60 -10.27 -5.79
CA HIS A 189 2.89 -10.31 -7.08
C HIS A 189 1.68 -11.23 -7.08
N ARG A 190 0.67 -10.87 -7.86
CA ARG A 190 -0.46 -11.74 -8.23
C ARG A 190 -0.46 -11.89 -9.74
N GLY A 191 -0.23 -13.12 -10.21
CA GLY A 191 -0.04 -13.38 -11.64
C GLY A 191 1.09 -12.50 -12.21
N ARG A 192 0.75 -11.61 -13.15
CA ARG A 192 1.72 -10.68 -13.77
C ARG A 192 1.83 -9.32 -13.07
N SER A 193 0.95 -9.00 -12.12
CA SER A 193 0.89 -7.68 -11.50
C SER A 193 1.75 -7.61 -10.25
N VAL A 194 2.64 -6.61 -10.18
CA VAL A 194 3.37 -6.27 -8.96
C VAL A 194 2.45 -5.48 -8.04
N LEU A 195 2.24 -5.97 -6.83
CA LEU A 195 1.28 -5.41 -5.89
C LEU A 195 1.97 -4.58 -4.80
N GLY A 196 3.15 -5.03 -4.35
CA GLY A 196 3.89 -4.38 -3.27
C GLY A 196 5.39 -4.64 -3.38
N ARG A 197 6.17 -3.73 -2.78
CA ARG A 197 7.61 -3.83 -2.62
C ARG A 197 7.98 -3.37 -1.21
N LYS A 198 8.97 -4.02 -0.60
CA LYS A 198 9.52 -3.67 0.73
C LYS A 198 11.02 -3.91 0.77
N VAL A 199 11.71 -3.19 1.64
CA VAL A 199 13.14 -3.40 1.92
C VAL A 199 13.33 -3.51 3.43
N PHE A 200 13.99 -4.58 3.86
CA PHE A 200 14.44 -4.77 5.23
C PHE A 200 15.94 -4.65 5.26
N THR A 201 16.50 -3.96 6.24
CA THR A 201 17.94 -3.78 6.39
C THR A 201 18.35 -4.21 7.77
N VAL A 202 19.49 -4.87 7.87
CA VAL A 202 20.03 -5.37 9.13
C VAL A 202 21.50 -5.00 9.20
N ASP A 203 21.93 -4.40 10.29
CA ASP A 203 23.34 -4.10 10.49
C ASP A 203 24.09 -5.40 10.82
N ARG A 204 25.32 -5.50 10.32
CA ARG A 204 26.11 -6.73 10.46
C ARG A 204 26.41 -7.09 11.92
N GLU A 205 26.46 -6.08 12.78
CA GLU A 205 26.74 -6.25 14.21
C GLU A 205 25.55 -6.84 14.99
N ASP A 206 24.32 -6.70 14.47
CA ASP A 206 23.09 -7.16 15.13
C ASP A 206 22.77 -8.62 14.85
N VAL A 207 23.45 -9.26 13.90
CA VAL A 207 23.17 -10.64 13.47
C VAL A 207 24.42 -11.45 13.19
N GLU A 208 24.41 -12.72 13.57
CA GLU A 208 25.55 -13.61 13.34
C GLU A 208 25.76 -13.91 11.84
N SER A 209 24.68 -14.00 11.06
CA SER A 209 24.75 -14.26 9.63
C SER A 209 23.52 -13.76 8.87
N SER A 210 23.68 -13.54 7.57
CA SER A 210 22.55 -13.19 6.71
C SER A 210 21.51 -14.31 6.58
N ASP A 211 21.88 -15.57 6.84
CA ASP A 211 20.95 -16.71 6.80
C ASP A 211 19.97 -16.67 7.97
N LEU A 212 20.49 -16.46 9.19
CA LEU A 212 19.65 -16.31 10.39
C LEU A 212 18.75 -15.08 10.28
N ALA A 213 19.30 -13.96 9.82
CA ALA A 213 18.53 -12.75 9.56
C ALA A 213 17.40 -13.00 8.53
N PHE A 214 17.67 -13.78 7.48
CA PHE A 214 16.67 -14.08 6.47
C PHE A 214 15.51 -14.92 7.04
N ALA A 215 15.84 -15.98 7.79
CA ALA A 215 14.85 -16.83 8.43
C ALA A 215 13.97 -16.02 9.38
N GLN A 216 14.58 -15.19 10.23
CA GLN A 216 13.89 -14.33 11.19
C GLN A 216 12.95 -13.33 10.49
N ILE A 217 13.43 -12.62 9.46
CA ILE A 217 12.62 -11.67 8.70
C ILE A 217 11.39 -12.36 8.10
N ILE A 218 11.57 -13.52 7.46
CA ILE A 218 10.45 -14.27 6.88
C ILE A 218 9.47 -14.69 7.98
N GLU A 219 9.95 -15.24 9.08
CA GLU A 219 9.08 -15.70 10.17
C GLU A 219 8.25 -14.55 10.79
N ASP A 220 8.91 -13.45 11.14
CA ASP A 220 8.27 -12.30 11.79
C ASP A 220 7.30 -11.58 10.87
N PHE A 221 7.68 -11.48 9.59
CA PHE A 221 6.84 -10.88 8.58
C PHE A 221 5.56 -11.68 8.34
N TYR A 222 5.66 -13.02 8.35
CA TYR A 222 4.55 -13.95 8.19
C TYR A 222 4.00 -14.47 9.53
N ARG A 223 3.86 -13.59 10.53
CA ARG A 223 3.26 -13.94 11.83
C ARG A 223 1.74 -14.13 11.79
N PHE A 224 1.03 -13.37 10.95
CA PHE A 224 -0.45 -13.36 10.89
C PHE A 224 -1.02 -13.78 9.55
N HIS A 225 -0.18 -13.87 8.52
CA HIS A 225 -0.54 -14.30 7.18
C HIS A 225 0.64 -14.97 6.53
N VAL A 226 0.39 -15.87 5.58
CA VAL A 226 1.45 -16.43 4.74
C VAL A 226 0.91 -16.79 3.35
N PRO A 227 1.61 -16.44 2.25
CA PRO A 227 1.28 -16.95 0.93
C PRO A 227 1.65 -18.44 0.81
N ARG A 228 0.99 -19.17 -0.09
CA ARG A 228 1.32 -20.59 -0.35
C ARG A 228 2.71 -20.80 -0.92
N GLU A 229 3.25 -19.79 -1.59
CA GLU A 229 4.57 -19.82 -2.22
C GLU A 229 5.38 -18.58 -1.86
N ILE A 230 6.54 -18.81 -1.25
CA ILE A 230 7.58 -17.81 -1.00
C ILE A 230 8.77 -18.20 -1.86
N ARG A 231 9.26 -17.29 -2.70
CA ARG A 231 10.46 -17.48 -3.52
C ARG A 231 11.63 -16.74 -2.90
N VAL A 232 12.80 -17.37 -2.89
CA VAL A 232 14.04 -16.76 -2.41
C VAL A 232 15.14 -16.87 -3.46
N SER A 233 15.96 -15.84 -3.61
CA SER A 233 17.03 -15.80 -4.62
C SER A 233 18.19 -16.75 -4.36
N ARG A 234 18.36 -17.21 -3.11
CA ARG A 234 19.37 -18.17 -2.68
C ARG A 234 18.83 -19.04 -1.54
N ASP A 235 19.46 -20.20 -1.32
CA ASP A 235 19.17 -21.01 -0.13
C ASP A 235 19.73 -20.35 1.14
N PHE A 236 19.18 -20.73 2.30
CA PHE A 236 19.62 -20.28 3.62
C PHE A 236 19.37 -21.37 4.68
N VAL A 237 20.19 -21.37 5.74
CA VAL A 237 20.05 -22.31 6.87
C VAL A 237 18.65 -22.19 7.51
N GLY A 238 17.99 -23.31 7.77
CA GLY A 238 16.67 -23.34 8.42
C GLY A 238 15.47 -23.16 7.48
N ARG A 239 15.68 -23.01 6.17
CA ARG A 239 14.60 -22.76 5.20
C ARG A 239 13.49 -23.83 5.23
N ARG A 240 13.86 -25.12 5.33
CA ARG A 240 12.87 -26.22 5.26
C ARG A 240 12.06 -26.29 6.55
N GLU A 241 12.73 -26.12 7.68
CA GLU A 241 12.17 -26.07 9.02
C GLU A 241 11.19 -24.90 9.13
N LEU A 242 11.57 -23.72 8.64
CA LEU A 242 10.71 -22.54 8.59
C LEU A 242 9.48 -22.76 7.72
N GLY A 243 9.63 -23.39 6.54
CA GLY A 243 8.50 -23.73 5.68
C GLY A 243 7.50 -24.66 6.39
N LYS A 244 7.99 -25.65 7.15
CA LYS A 244 7.15 -26.54 7.95
C LYS A 244 6.46 -25.78 9.09
N LEU A 245 7.20 -24.96 9.83
CA LEU A 245 6.66 -24.14 10.92
C LEU A 245 5.53 -23.23 10.45
N LEU A 246 5.70 -22.55 9.32
CA LEU A 246 4.64 -21.70 8.74
C LEU A 246 3.46 -22.54 8.23
N SER A 247 3.71 -23.73 7.68
CA SER A 247 2.64 -24.63 7.23
C SER A 247 1.76 -25.09 8.39
N ASP A 248 2.39 -25.49 9.50
CA ASP A 248 1.71 -25.93 10.72
C ASP A 248 0.94 -24.77 11.36
N ARG A 249 1.55 -23.58 11.46
CA ARG A 249 0.94 -22.36 12.04
C ARG A 249 -0.36 -21.96 11.33
N PHE A 250 -0.41 -22.07 10.01
CA PHE A 250 -1.55 -21.61 9.21
C PHE A 250 -2.42 -22.73 8.64
N THR A 251 -2.10 -24.00 8.93
CA THR A 251 -2.77 -25.17 8.32
C THR A 251 -2.84 -25.07 6.78
N LYS A 252 -1.74 -24.61 6.16
CA LYS A 252 -1.61 -24.40 4.71
C LYS A 252 -0.32 -25.09 4.22
N ASP A 253 -0.30 -25.60 3.00
CA ASP A 253 0.95 -26.08 2.38
C ASP A 253 1.79 -24.87 1.91
N VAL A 254 2.70 -24.42 2.78
CA VAL A 254 3.58 -23.27 2.53
C VAL A 254 4.93 -23.76 2.03
N ARG A 255 5.30 -23.33 0.81
CA ARG A 255 6.55 -23.73 0.16
C ARG A 255 7.49 -22.55 0.03
N ILE A 256 8.68 -22.66 0.64
CA ILE A 256 9.79 -21.72 0.43
C ILE A 256 10.74 -22.29 -0.63
N LEU A 257 10.64 -21.78 -1.84
CA LEU A 257 11.36 -22.26 -3.02
C LEU A 257 12.56 -21.38 -3.35
N VAL A 258 13.72 -22.01 -3.58
CA VAL A 258 14.88 -21.31 -4.13
C VAL A 258 14.67 -21.17 -5.63
N VAL A 259 14.60 -19.92 -6.10
CA VAL A 259 14.29 -19.60 -7.48
C VAL A 259 15.21 -18.48 -7.93
N ASN A 260 15.86 -18.64 -9.09
CA ASN A 260 16.57 -17.52 -9.72
C ASN A 260 15.53 -16.56 -10.34
N PRO A 261 15.32 -15.35 -9.78
CA PRO A 261 14.30 -14.43 -10.25
C PRO A 261 14.48 -14.03 -11.72
N ALA A 262 15.72 -14.04 -12.23
CA ALA A 262 16.03 -13.70 -13.62
C ALA A 262 15.50 -14.73 -14.63
N THR A 263 15.27 -15.98 -14.20
CA THR A 263 14.83 -17.08 -15.09
C THR A 263 13.36 -17.44 -14.90
N LYS A 264 12.81 -17.24 -13.71
CA LYS A 264 11.42 -17.58 -13.38
C LYS A 264 10.76 -16.39 -12.67
N GLY A 265 9.96 -15.64 -13.44
CA GLY A 265 9.24 -14.46 -12.98
C GLY A 265 9.89 -13.15 -13.39
N ILE A 266 9.90 -12.84 -14.70
CA ILE A 266 10.45 -11.60 -15.28
C ILE A 266 9.98 -10.34 -14.51
N ASN A 267 8.72 -10.31 -14.08
CA ASN A 267 8.17 -9.19 -13.31
C ASN A 267 8.67 -9.13 -11.86
N ALA A 268 8.99 -10.28 -11.25
CA ALA A 268 9.63 -10.32 -9.94
C ALA A 268 11.07 -9.80 -10.05
N ALA A 269 11.84 -10.21 -11.06
CA ALA A 269 13.18 -9.66 -11.32
C ALA A 269 13.14 -8.13 -11.56
N ARG A 270 12.24 -7.67 -12.44
CA ARG A 270 12.06 -6.22 -12.67
C ARG A 270 11.64 -5.48 -11.41
N GLY A 271 10.74 -6.08 -10.63
CA GLY A 271 10.29 -5.52 -9.35
C GLY A 271 11.44 -5.40 -8.34
N LEU A 272 12.32 -6.41 -8.27
CA LEU A 272 13.48 -6.41 -7.39
C LEU A 272 14.50 -5.35 -7.81
N HIS A 273 14.80 -5.23 -9.11
CA HIS A 273 15.67 -4.18 -9.62
C HIS A 273 15.15 -2.78 -9.28
N LEU A 274 13.87 -2.50 -9.55
CA LEU A 274 13.28 -1.21 -9.17
C LEU A 274 13.30 -0.97 -7.66
N ASN A 275 13.19 -2.03 -6.86
CA ASN A 275 13.25 -1.93 -5.40
C ASN A 275 14.65 -1.57 -4.90
N ARG A 276 15.67 -2.13 -5.54
CA ARG A 276 17.07 -1.81 -5.30
C ARG A 276 17.38 -0.37 -5.70
N ASP A 277 16.99 0.03 -6.90
CA ASP A 277 17.24 1.39 -7.42
C ASP A 277 16.62 2.45 -6.50
N GLU A 278 15.39 2.24 -6.04
CA GLU A 278 14.73 3.14 -5.08
C GLU A 278 15.44 3.17 -3.72
N TYR A 279 15.90 2.02 -3.22
CA TYR A 279 16.64 1.95 -1.96
C TYR A 279 17.99 2.68 -2.02
N GLU A 280 18.74 2.50 -3.10
CA GLU A 280 20.00 3.22 -3.34
C GLU A 280 19.76 4.73 -3.48
N LEU A 281 18.68 5.12 -4.16
CA LEU A 281 18.29 6.53 -4.25
C LEU A 281 17.94 7.10 -2.87
N ASP A 282 17.22 6.37 -2.02
CA ASP A 282 16.89 6.78 -0.66
C ASP A 282 18.13 6.94 0.22
N LYS A 283 19.12 6.03 0.10
CA LYS A 283 20.43 6.18 0.76
C LYS A 283 21.22 7.39 0.27
N ALA A 284 21.05 7.76 -1.00
CA ALA A 284 21.70 8.94 -1.56
C ALA A 284 21.02 10.25 -1.13
N LYS A 285 19.73 10.26 -0.77
CA LYS A 285 18.98 11.48 -0.38
C LYS A 285 19.62 12.25 0.79
N PRO A 286 20.07 11.63 1.89
CA PRO A 286 20.81 12.32 2.95
C PRO A 286 22.12 12.98 2.49
N LEU A 287 22.75 12.44 1.45
CA LEU A 287 23.98 12.97 0.85
C LEU A 287 23.72 14.00 -0.27
N ALA A 288 22.47 14.09 -0.74
CA ALA A 288 22.04 14.91 -1.87
C ALA A 288 21.78 16.37 -1.46
N THR A 289 22.78 17.02 -0.87
CA THR A 289 22.73 18.48 -0.68
C THR A 289 22.61 19.20 -2.04
N PRO A 290 22.02 20.41 -2.11
CA PRO A 290 21.97 21.20 -3.35
C PRO A 290 23.34 21.34 -4.04
N ALA A 291 24.41 21.49 -3.25
CA ALA A 291 25.78 21.56 -3.75
C ALA A 291 26.26 20.24 -4.36
N PHE A 292 25.91 19.09 -3.77
CA PHE A 292 26.24 17.77 -4.31
C PHE A 292 25.48 17.50 -5.62
N ILE A 293 24.17 17.76 -5.66
CA ILE A 293 23.33 17.57 -6.85
C ILE A 293 23.81 18.45 -8.01
N SER A 294 24.00 19.75 -7.78
CA SER A 294 24.50 20.68 -8.81
C SER A 294 25.90 20.28 -9.32
N SER A 295 26.78 19.80 -8.45
CA SER A 295 28.10 19.27 -8.86
C SER A 295 27.98 18.02 -9.73
N LYS A 296 27.07 17.10 -9.39
CA LYS A 296 26.79 15.90 -10.19
C LYS A 296 26.20 16.25 -11.55
N LEU A 297 25.24 17.17 -11.61
CA LEU A 297 24.64 17.66 -12.86
C LEU A 297 25.68 18.30 -13.78
N ALA A 298 26.54 19.17 -13.24
CA ALA A 298 27.61 19.80 -14.01
C ALA A 298 28.56 18.77 -14.62
N ARG A 299 28.93 17.72 -13.87
CA ARG A 299 29.77 16.64 -14.40
C ARG A 299 29.04 15.80 -15.45
N MET A 300 27.78 15.44 -15.19
CA MET A 300 27.00 14.55 -16.05
C MET A 300 26.70 15.18 -17.41
N PHE A 301 26.45 16.49 -17.44
CA PHE A 301 26.15 17.25 -18.65
C PHE A 301 27.33 18.10 -19.15
N ALA A 302 28.54 17.92 -18.59
CA ALA A 302 29.74 18.67 -18.93
C ALA A 302 29.57 20.20 -18.95
N LEU A 303 28.85 20.74 -17.96
CA LEU A 303 28.60 22.18 -17.82
C LEU A 303 29.84 22.90 -17.27
N GLU A 304 30.14 24.10 -17.77
CA GLU A 304 31.29 24.92 -17.32
C GLU A 304 31.19 25.31 -15.84
N LYS A 305 29.97 25.55 -15.35
CA LYS A 305 29.67 25.93 -13.98
C LYS A 305 28.59 25.04 -13.39
N ARG A 306 28.53 24.99 -12.06
CA ARG A 306 27.46 24.29 -11.35
C ARG A 306 26.13 25.03 -11.60
N PRO A 307 25.07 24.34 -12.05
CA PRO A 307 23.80 25.01 -12.25
C PRO A 307 23.20 25.35 -10.89
N LEU A 308 22.97 26.64 -10.66
CA LEU A 308 22.32 27.17 -9.47
C LEU A 308 20.84 27.45 -9.73
N ARG A 309 20.50 27.83 -10.97
CA ARG A 309 19.13 28.04 -11.43
C ARG A 309 18.77 26.98 -12.47
N VAL A 310 17.83 26.11 -12.12
CA VAL A 310 17.33 25.04 -13.00
C VAL A 310 15.85 25.28 -13.25
N GLU A 311 15.44 25.22 -14.51
CA GLU A 311 14.04 25.33 -14.92
C GLU A 311 13.59 24.05 -15.60
N ALA A 312 12.53 23.44 -15.07
CA ALA A 312 12.01 22.18 -15.60
C ALA A 312 10.64 22.40 -16.24
N PHE A 313 10.47 21.89 -17.47
CA PHE A 313 9.26 22.01 -18.26
C PHE A 313 8.56 20.66 -18.41
N ASP A 314 7.25 20.65 -18.20
CA ASP A 314 6.35 19.52 -18.40
C ASP A 314 5.15 19.95 -19.24
N VAL A 315 4.58 19.04 -20.03
CA VAL A 315 3.38 19.30 -20.83
C VAL A 315 2.23 18.44 -20.35
N ALA A 316 1.14 19.10 -19.97
CA ALA A 316 -0.09 18.45 -19.57
C ALA A 316 -1.19 18.65 -20.62
N HIS A 317 -2.03 17.63 -20.78
CA HIS A 317 -3.25 17.72 -21.59
C HIS A 317 -4.40 18.19 -20.71
N ILE A 318 -4.99 19.35 -21.04
CA ILE A 318 -6.21 19.83 -20.39
C ILE A 318 -7.40 19.32 -21.21
N SER A 319 -8.39 18.70 -20.55
CA SER A 319 -9.54 18.10 -21.23
C SER A 319 -10.28 19.15 -22.07
N GLY A 320 -10.17 19.06 -23.40
CA GLY A 320 -10.84 19.99 -24.30
C GLY A 320 -10.30 20.03 -25.72
N THR A 321 -8.96 19.93 -25.88
CA THR A 321 -8.14 19.80 -27.12
C THR A 321 -6.79 20.56 -27.03
N GLU A 322 -6.39 21.06 -25.86
CA GLU A 322 -5.23 21.94 -25.71
C GLU A 322 -4.15 21.33 -24.81
N PHE A 323 -2.91 21.36 -25.30
CA PHE A 323 -1.70 21.05 -24.53
C PHE A 323 -1.13 22.32 -23.93
N VAL A 324 -0.81 22.31 -22.64
CA VAL A 324 -0.15 23.43 -21.95
C VAL A 324 1.20 23.00 -21.41
N ALA A 325 2.19 23.90 -21.51
CA ALA A 325 3.48 23.69 -20.87
C ALA A 325 3.51 24.38 -19.50
N ALA A 326 4.01 23.71 -18.48
CA ALA A 326 4.27 24.30 -17.17
C ALA A 326 5.78 24.36 -16.94
N SER A 327 6.26 25.47 -16.37
CA SER A 327 7.66 25.63 -15.97
C SER A 327 7.77 25.77 -14.46
N SER A 328 8.55 24.90 -13.84
CA SER A 328 8.95 24.98 -12.43
C SER A 328 10.38 25.50 -12.31
N VAL A 329 10.61 26.39 -11.34
CA VAL A 329 11.93 27.01 -11.13
C VAL A 329 12.54 26.53 -9.83
N TRP A 330 13.83 26.18 -9.89
CA TRP A 330 14.63 25.77 -8.75
C TRP A 330 15.87 26.65 -8.64
N GLN A 331 16.03 27.31 -7.49
CA GLN A 331 17.17 28.17 -7.21
C GLN A 331 17.94 27.62 -6.01
N ASN A 332 19.24 27.39 -6.16
CA ASN A 332 20.11 26.80 -5.14
C ASN A 332 19.52 25.50 -4.54
N GLY A 333 18.90 24.68 -5.40
CA GLY A 333 18.23 23.42 -5.02
C GLY A 333 16.93 23.57 -4.24
N ARG A 334 16.36 24.77 -4.15
CA ARG A 334 15.04 25.02 -3.54
C ARG A 334 14.02 25.39 -4.62
N PHE A 335 12.83 24.84 -4.51
CA PHE A 335 11.71 25.22 -5.38
C PHE A 335 11.30 26.67 -5.12
N VAL A 336 11.18 27.46 -6.18
CA VAL A 336 10.74 28.86 -6.14
C VAL A 336 9.30 28.91 -6.64
N SER A 337 8.35 28.74 -5.72
CA SER A 337 6.93 28.63 -6.05
C SER A 337 6.37 29.86 -6.77
N GLU A 338 6.89 31.04 -6.45
CA GLU A 338 6.44 32.32 -7.00
C GLU A 338 6.77 32.47 -8.49
N GLU A 339 7.72 31.68 -8.98
CA GLU A 339 8.17 31.68 -10.38
C GLU A 339 7.62 30.50 -11.19
N TYR A 340 6.76 29.67 -10.59
CA TYR A 340 6.00 28.67 -11.34
C TYR A 340 5.08 29.36 -12.37
N ARG A 341 5.12 28.91 -13.62
CA ARG A 341 4.32 29.50 -14.72
C ARG A 341 3.67 28.42 -15.55
N ILE A 342 2.49 28.74 -16.09
CA ILE A 342 1.81 27.97 -17.12
C ILE A 342 1.88 28.79 -18.40
N HIS A 343 2.40 28.17 -19.46
CA HIS A 343 2.56 28.74 -20.78
C HIS A 343 1.43 28.20 -21.65
N PHE A 344 0.48 29.07 -21.95
CA PHE A 344 -0.64 28.73 -22.82
C PHE A 344 -0.19 28.81 -24.29
N PRO A 345 -0.56 27.84 -25.13
CA PRO A 345 -0.29 27.89 -26.56
C PRO A 345 -1.07 29.03 -27.22
N ASP A 346 -0.61 29.47 -28.39
CA ASP A 346 -1.39 30.41 -29.21
C ASP A 346 -2.69 29.73 -29.69
N PRO A 347 -3.87 30.26 -29.35
CA PRO A 347 -5.16 29.66 -29.70
C PRO A 347 -5.41 29.58 -31.21
N ASN A 348 -4.63 30.29 -32.04
CA ASN A 348 -4.78 30.30 -33.49
C ASN A 348 -4.06 29.15 -34.21
N PHE A 349 -3.27 28.35 -33.49
CA PHE A 349 -2.49 27.25 -34.08
C PHE A 349 -2.81 25.90 -33.42
N PRO A 350 -2.84 24.80 -34.18
CA PRO A 350 -2.99 23.48 -33.60
C PRO A 350 -1.88 23.19 -32.59
N SER A 351 -2.25 22.97 -31.33
CA SER A 351 -1.30 22.57 -30.28
C SER A 351 -1.04 21.06 -30.37
N SER A 352 0.23 20.70 -30.46
CA SER A 352 0.70 19.33 -30.19
C SER A 352 1.57 19.37 -28.95
N GLU A 353 1.75 18.23 -28.27
CA GLU A 353 2.60 18.13 -27.08
C GLU A 353 4.01 18.69 -27.33
N LEU A 354 4.64 18.33 -28.47
CA LEU A 354 5.97 18.81 -28.86
C LEU A 354 5.99 20.33 -29.08
N LYS A 355 4.96 20.86 -29.76
CA LYS A 355 4.84 22.29 -30.02
C LYS A 355 4.61 23.08 -28.74
N ALA A 356 3.73 22.62 -27.86
CA ALA A 356 3.46 23.26 -26.58
C ALA A 356 4.72 23.33 -25.70
N LEU A 357 5.52 22.25 -25.68
CA LEU A 357 6.80 22.24 -24.96
C LEU A 357 7.77 23.29 -25.52
N ALA A 358 7.98 23.32 -26.83
CA ALA A 358 8.89 24.28 -27.46
C ALA A 358 8.42 25.72 -27.30
N ASP A 359 7.13 25.99 -27.53
CA ASP A 359 6.55 27.31 -27.36
C ASP A 359 6.67 27.79 -25.90
N GLY A 360 6.50 26.89 -24.92
CA GLY A 360 6.71 27.21 -23.51
C GLY A 360 8.16 27.59 -23.18
N VAL A 361 9.14 26.83 -23.69
CA VAL A 361 10.56 27.14 -23.52
C VAL A 361 10.91 28.47 -24.19
N LEU A 362 10.48 28.67 -25.44
CA LEU A 362 10.72 29.91 -26.20
C LEU A 362 10.05 31.12 -25.54
N SER A 363 8.81 30.99 -25.10
CA SER A 363 8.08 32.02 -24.35
C SER A 363 8.87 32.42 -23.11
N ARG A 364 9.31 31.46 -22.30
CA ARG A 364 10.15 31.73 -21.12
C ARG A 364 11.45 32.45 -21.48
N LEU A 365 12.14 32.05 -22.55
CA LEU A 365 13.40 32.65 -22.98
C LEU A 365 13.22 34.04 -23.62
N SER A 366 12.02 34.37 -24.07
CA SER A 366 11.68 35.68 -24.65
C SER A 366 11.53 36.81 -23.62
N TYR A 367 11.59 36.51 -22.32
CA TYR A 367 11.53 37.50 -21.23
C TYR A 367 12.95 37.87 -20.73
N PRO A 368 13.62 38.88 -21.32
CA PRO A 368 15.03 39.19 -21.06
C PRO A 368 15.29 39.76 -19.67
N TYR A 369 14.26 40.20 -18.95
CA TYR A 369 14.37 40.73 -17.58
C TYR A 369 14.41 39.61 -16.52
N LEU A 370 14.11 38.37 -16.89
CA LEU A 370 14.20 37.23 -15.98
C LEU A 370 15.63 36.66 -16.00
N PRO A 371 16.18 36.24 -14.85
CA PRO A 371 17.48 35.56 -14.81
C PRO A 371 17.49 34.35 -15.75
N MET A 372 18.56 34.19 -16.54
CA MET A 372 18.71 33.03 -17.41
C MET A 372 18.91 31.76 -16.57
N PRO A 373 18.28 30.63 -16.95
CA PRO A 373 18.56 29.35 -16.31
C PRO A 373 19.97 28.87 -16.66
N ASP A 374 20.65 28.25 -15.70
CA ASP A 374 21.92 27.56 -15.94
C ASP A 374 21.70 26.19 -16.60
N LEU A 375 20.51 25.62 -16.42
CA LEU A 375 20.09 24.34 -17.00
C LEU A 375 18.57 24.33 -17.21
N ILE A 376 18.14 23.92 -18.41
CA ILE A 376 16.73 23.61 -18.71
C ILE A 376 16.57 22.09 -18.74
N VAL A 377 15.57 21.58 -18.03
CA VAL A 377 15.18 20.18 -17.99
C VAL A 377 13.84 20.03 -18.68
N LEU A 378 13.71 19.04 -19.56
CA LEU A 378 12.46 18.76 -20.28
C LEU A 378 11.93 17.40 -19.83
N ASP A 379 10.65 17.32 -19.49
CA ASP A 379 9.95 16.05 -19.29
C ASP A 379 9.65 15.44 -20.67
N GLY A 380 10.59 14.65 -21.18
CA GLY A 380 10.50 14.12 -22.52
C GLY A 380 11.73 13.33 -22.96
N GLY A 381 11.58 12.61 -24.07
CA GLY A 381 12.65 11.85 -24.69
C GLY A 381 13.45 12.65 -25.72
N LYS A 382 14.24 11.93 -26.53
CA LYS A 382 15.05 12.50 -27.62
C LYS A 382 14.21 13.30 -28.64
N GLY A 383 12.97 12.91 -28.87
CA GLY A 383 12.06 13.60 -29.80
C GLY A 383 11.72 15.01 -29.33
N GLN A 384 11.31 15.15 -28.07
CA GLN A 384 11.06 16.42 -27.40
C GLN A 384 12.29 17.33 -27.43
N LEU A 385 13.45 16.81 -27.00
CA LEU A 385 14.70 17.56 -26.98
C LEU A 385 15.06 18.10 -28.36
N ASN A 386 15.06 17.24 -29.38
CA ASN A 386 15.39 17.64 -30.75
C ASN A 386 14.40 18.64 -31.34
N TYR A 387 13.14 18.62 -30.90
CA TYR A 387 12.14 19.56 -31.37
C TYR A 387 12.32 20.95 -30.74
N VAL A 388 12.66 21.01 -29.44
CA VAL A 388 12.93 22.29 -28.73
C VAL A 388 14.22 22.95 -29.20
N LEU A 389 15.22 22.17 -29.62
CA LEU A 389 16.52 22.69 -30.09
C LEU A 389 16.51 23.21 -31.54
N ARG A 390 15.44 22.96 -32.30
CA ARG A 390 15.27 23.48 -33.67
C ARG A 390 14.85 24.94 -33.62
#